data_AF-A0A7C2D793-F1
#
_entry.id   AF-A0A7C2D793-F1
#
_cell.length_a   1.000
_cell.length_b   1.000
_cell.length_c   1.000
_cell.angle_alpha   90.00
_cell.angle_beta   90.00
_cell.angle_gamma   90.00
#
_symmetry.space_group_name_H-M   'P 1'
#
loop_
_entity.id
_entity.type
_entity.pdbx_description
1 polymer ?
#
loop_
_entity_poly.entity_id
_entity_poly.type
_entity_poly.pdbx_seq_one_letter_code
_entity_poly.pdbx_strand_id
1 'polypeptide(L)'
;MITKQEFESILADTSKRIEGDIVWHSSKDGSPVHEFRVTVESNTGWPLIVVGKYNPLAGTLSYAVLHRLAGRIYSLDLGADHHNPNCQRVGEKHKHRWSEEYRDKI
;
A
#
# COMPACT_ATOMS: atom_id res chain seq x y z
N MET A 1 -3.76 -2.83 16.94
CA MET A 1 -4.75 -2.54 15.89
C MET A 1 -4.97 -1.04 15.91
N ILE A 2 -4.92 -0.34 14.78
CA ILE A 2 -5.22 1.11 14.76
C ILE A 2 -6.75 1.31 14.79
N THR A 3 -7.19 2.48 15.21
CA THR A 3 -8.59 2.93 15.15
C THR A 3 -8.88 3.69 13.87
N LYS A 4 -10.16 3.89 13.54
CA LYS A 4 -10.58 4.78 12.45
C LYS A 4 -10.05 6.21 12.64
N GLN A 5 -10.06 6.73 13.86
CA GLN A 5 -9.55 8.07 14.15
C GLN A 5 -8.04 8.18 13.92
N GLU A 6 -7.27 7.18 14.35
CA GLU A 6 -5.83 7.12 14.08
C GLU A 6 -5.55 7.02 12.59
N PHE A 7 -6.32 6.19 11.86
CA PHE A 7 -6.18 6.08 10.40
C PHE A 7 -6.44 7.41 9.68
N GLU A 8 -7.52 8.12 10.02
CA GLU A 8 -7.80 9.43 9.43
C GLU A 8 -6.73 10.47 9.82
N SER A 9 -6.19 10.41 11.04
CA SER A 9 -5.09 11.28 11.48
C SER A 9 -3.81 11.00 10.68
N ILE A 10 -3.50 9.73 10.43
CA ILE A 10 -2.41 9.31 9.56
C ILE A 10 -2.61 9.91 8.17
N LEU A 11 -3.82 9.83 7.58
CA LEU A 11 -4.07 10.37 6.24
C LEU A 11 -3.92 11.89 6.19
N ALA A 12 -4.45 12.60 7.20
CA ALA A 12 -4.45 14.06 7.27
C ALA A 12 -3.06 14.69 7.49
N ASP A 13 -2.09 13.94 8.01
CA ASP A 13 -0.73 14.44 8.26
C ASP A 13 0.01 14.77 6.95
N THR A 14 0.06 16.04 6.56
CA THR A 14 0.73 16.47 5.32
C THR A 14 2.27 16.50 5.41
N SER A 15 2.85 16.24 6.59
CA SER A 15 4.32 16.20 6.77
C SER A 15 4.94 14.88 6.31
N LYS A 16 4.11 13.86 6.02
CA LYS A 16 4.54 12.55 5.53
C LYS A 16 5.32 12.67 4.23
N ARG A 17 6.53 12.14 4.19
CA ARG A 17 7.39 12.13 3.01
C ARG A 17 8.35 10.95 3.01
N ILE A 18 8.88 10.61 1.86
CA ILE A 18 10.01 9.68 1.72
C ILE A 18 11.25 10.54 1.59
N GLU A 19 12.28 10.24 2.39
CA GLU A 19 13.58 10.87 2.29
C GLU A 19 14.50 10.00 1.42
N GLY A 20 15.13 10.61 0.42
CA GLY A 20 16.01 9.92 -0.54
C GLY A 20 15.28 9.25 -1.70
N ASP A 21 16.04 8.45 -2.46
CA ASP A 21 15.57 7.83 -3.69
C ASP A 21 14.82 6.52 -3.46
N ILE A 22 13.83 6.26 -4.31
CA ILE A 22 13.15 4.97 -4.38
C ILE A 22 13.86 4.12 -5.43
N VAL A 23 14.47 3.02 -4.98
CA VAL A 23 15.16 2.07 -5.85
C VAL A 23 14.35 0.78 -5.94
N TRP A 24 14.04 0.37 -7.17
CA TRP A 24 13.41 -0.91 -7.44
C TRP A 24 14.46 -2.00 -7.58
N HIS A 25 14.21 -3.14 -6.94
CA HIS A 25 15.07 -4.31 -6.98
C HIS A 25 14.32 -5.50 -7.55
N SER A 26 15.02 -6.37 -8.28
CA SER A 26 14.45 -7.67 -8.65
C SER A 26 14.19 -8.50 -7.39
N SER A 27 13.07 -9.22 -7.39
CA SER A 27 12.70 -10.14 -6.33
C SER A 27 13.77 -11.24 -6.17
N LYS A 28 14.03 -11.64 -4.92
CA LYS A 28 15.05 -12.65 -4.58
C LYS A 28 14.64 -14.07 -4.96
N ASP A 29 13.37 -14.30 -5.21
CA ASP A 29 12.81 -15.62 -5.56
C ASP A 29 12.96 -15.99 -7.04
N GLY A 30 13.64 -15.15 -7.83
CA GLY A 30 13.83 -15.37 -9.27
C GLY A 30 12.58 -15.11 -10.11
N SER A 31 11.50 -14.58 -9.50
CA SER A 31 10.33 -14.12 -10.25
C SER A 31 10.67 -12.85 -11.05
N PRO A 32 9.91 -12.54 -12.12
CA PRO A 32 10.08 -11.30 -12.90
C PRO A 32 9.69 -10.04 -12.12
N VAL A 33 9.33 -10.18 -10.84
CA VAL A 33 8.83 -9.08 -10.02
C VAL A 33 9.96 -8.14 -9.65
N HIS A 34 9.67 -6.85 -9.74
CA HIS A 34 10.46 -5.80 -9.12
C HIS A 34 9.73 -5.26 -7.89
N GLU A 35 10.47 -4.96 -6.83
CA GLU A 35 9.92 -4.45 -5.58
C GLU A 35 10.80 -3.37 -4.95
N PHE A 36 10.18 -2.48 -4.19
CA PHE A 36 10.88 -1.57 -3.29
C PHE A 36 10.21 -1.56 -1.92
N ARG A 37 10.97 -1.13 -0.91
CA ARG A 37 10.49 -0.89 0.44
C ARG A 37 11.22 0.31 1.03
N VAL A 38 10.47 1.34 1.39
CA VAL A 38 11.02 2.59 1.96
C VAL A 38 10.21 3.04 3.16
N THR A 39 10.90 3.58 4.16
CA THR A 39 10.25 4.19 5.33
C THR A 39 9.64 5.54 4.94
N VAL A 40 8.52 5.89 5.57
CA VAL A 40 7.93 7.22 5.46
C VAL A 40 8.24 8.00 6.73
N GLU A 41 8.86 9.15 6.57
CA GLU A 41 9.12 10.10 7.63
C GLU A 41 7.91 11.01 7.82
N SER A 42 7.62 11.39 9.06
CA SER A 42 6.63 12.43 9.37
C SER A 42 7.00 13.14 10.66
N ASN A 43 6.55 14.38 10.84
CA ASN A 43 6.81 15.13 12.07
C ASN A 43 6.19 14.44 13.29
N THR A 44 5.05 13.78 13.09
CA THR A 44 4.34 12.99 14.11
C THR A 44 5.07 11.67 14.44
N GLY A 45 5.96 11.19 13.57
CA GLY A 45 6.68 9.93 13.75
C GLY A 45 5.84 8.67 13.49
N TRP A 46 4.91 8.72 12.53
CA TRP A 46 4.09 7.55 12.21
C TRP A 46 4.95 6.38 11.72
N PRO A 47 4.79 5.14 12.24
CA PRO A 47 5.64 4.01 11.88
C PRO A 47 5.20 3.38 10.55
N LEU A 48 5.39 4.12 9.47
CA LEU A 48 4.88 3.83 8.13
C LEU A 48 5.98 3.39 7.16
N ILE A 49 5.62 2.50 6.24
CA ILE A 49 6.47 1.99 5.17
C ILE A 49 5.64 2.03 3.88
N VAL A 50 6.23 2.47 2.78
CA VAL A 50 5.66 2.27 1.44
C VAL A 50 6.39 1.12 0.78
N VAL A 51 5.60 0.21 0.21
CA VAL A 51 6.10 -0.84 -0.67
C VAL A 51 5.50 -0.67 -2.05
N GLY A 52 6.30 -0.96 -3.07
CA GLY A 52 5.83 -1.09 -4.45
C GLY A 52 6.18 -2.46 -4.99
N LYS A 53 5.30 -2.99 -5.84
CA LYS A 53 5.50 -4.25 -6.54
C LYS A 53 5.10 -4.09 -8.00
N TYR A 54 5.98 -4.46 -8.91
CA TYR A 54 5.75 -4.42 -10.36
C TYR A 54 6.02 -5.79 -10.94
N ASN A 55 5.08 -6.33 -11.70
CA ASN A 55 5.27 -7.56 -12.47
C ASN A 55 5.10 -7.25 -13.97
N PRO A 56 6.21 -7.18 -14.73
CA PRO A 56 6.17 -6.87 -16.16
C PRO A 56 5.45 -7.94 -16.98
N LEU A 57 5.53 -9.22 -16.59
CA LEU A 57 4.88 -10.29 -17.34
C LEU A 57 3.36 -10.29 -17.17
N ALA A 58 2.89 -9.94 -15.97
CA ALA A 58 1.45 -9.84 -15.69
C ALA A 58 0.88 -8.44 -16.02
N GLY A 59 1.72 -7.45 -16.32
CA GLY A 59 1.29 -6.06 -16.52
C GLY A 59 0.74 -5.40 -15.25
N THR A 60 1.10 -5.89 -14.06
CA THR A 60 0.54 -5.40 -12.79
C THR A 60 1.50 -4.51 -12.03
N LEU A 61 0.94 -3.50 -11.35
CA LEU A 61 1.66 -2.56 -10.51
C LEU A 61 0.85 -2.28 -9.26
N SER A 62 1.47 -2.41 -8.09
CA SER A 62 0.84 -2.07 -6.82
C SER A 62 1.72 -1.21 -5.93
N TYR A 63 1.07 -0.35 -5.15
CA TYR A 63 1.68 0.43 -4.08
C TYR A 63 0.87 0.24 -2.81
N ALA A 64 1.53 -0.02 -1.69
CA ALA A 64 0.87 -0.15 -0.40
C ALA A 64 1.58 0.63 0.70
N VAL A 65 0.79 1.29 1.53
CA VAL A 65 1.22 1.88 2.80
C VAL A 65 0.99 0.84 3.89
N LEU A 66 2.08 0.46 4.55
CA LEU A 66 2.08 -0.47 5.68
C LEU A 66 2.31 0.32 6.97
N HIS A 67 1.44 0.13 7.95
CA HIS A 67 1.66 0.55 9.33
C HIS A 67 2.27 -0.62 10.12
N ARG A 68 3.38 -0.38 10.83
CA ARG A 68 4.16 -1.43 11.50
C ARG A 68 3.34 -2.39 12.37
N LEU A 69 2.29 -1.90 13.05
CA LEU A 69 1.45 -2.70 13.94
C LEU A 69 0.13 -3.18 13.32
N ALA A 70 -0.27 -2.63 12.17
CA ALA A 70 -1.60 -2.91 11.57
C ALA A 70 -1.52 -3.58 10.20
N GLY A 71 -0.33 -3.69 9.60
CA GLY A 71 -0.16 -4.20 8.25
C GLY A 71 -0.56 -3.16 7.21
N ARG A 72 -1.14 -3.60 6.09
CA ARG A 72 -1.57 -2.73 4.99
C ARG A 72 -2.72 -1.85 5.45
N ILE A 73 -2.57 -0.53 5.32
CA ILE A 73 -3.59 0.45 5.70
C ILE A 73 -4.15 1.21 4.49
N TYR A 74 -3.43 1.19 3.37
CA TYR A 74 -3.85 1.80 2.13
C TYR A 74 -3.12 1.11 0.98
N SER A 75 -3.79 0.85 -0.15
CA SER A 75 -3.07 0.45 -1.37
C SER A 75 -3.78 0.86 -2.64
N LEU A 76 -3.01 0.81 -3.72
CA LEU A 76 -3.47 1.02 -5.08
C LEU A 76 -2.92 -0.13 -5.91
N ASP A 77 -3.81 -0.93 -6.47
CA ASP A 77 -3.48 -2.05 -7.33
C ASP A 77 -3.94 -1.72 -8.76
N LEU A 78 -3.09 -2.01 -9.75
CA LEU A 78 -3.27 -1.68 -11.17
C LEU A 78 -2.96 -2.89 -12.06
N GLY A 79 -3.67 -3.01 -13.18
CA GLY A 79 -3.37 -3.93 -14.28
C GLY A 79 -3.96 -5.34 -14.13
N ALA A 80 -4.75 -5.60 -13.08
CA ALA A 80 -5.51 -6.84 -12.92
C ALA A 80 -6.92 -6.52 -12.46
N ASP A 81 -7.91 -7.30 -12.91
CA ASP A 81 -9.28 -7.18 -12.40
C ASP A 81 -9.35 -7.54 -10.92
N HIS A 82 -10.06 -6.70 -10.16
CA HIS A 82 -10.32 -6.93 -8.75
C HIS A 82 -11.81 -7.01 -8.45
N HIS A 83 -12.09 -7.59 -7.28
CA HIS A 83 -13.38 -7.52 -6.62
C HIS A 83 -13.23 -6.85 -5.26
N ASN A 84 -14.24 -6.09 -4.86
CA ASN A 84 -14.38 -5.60 -3.49
C ASN A 84 -14.93 -6.74 -2.57
N PRO A 85 -15.13 -6.50 -1.25
CA PRO A 85 -15.58 -7.54 -0.33
C PRO A 85 -16.97 -8.11 -0.63
N ASN A 86 -17.82 -7.35 -1.33
CA ASN A 86 -19.15 -7.77 -1.75
C ASN A 86 -19.13 -8.48 -3.13
N CYS A 87 -17.94 -8.81 -3.64
CA CYS A 87 -17.70 -9.49 -4.91
C CYS A 87 -18.10 -8.70 -6.17
N GLN A 88 -18.34 -7.39 -6.07
CA GLN A 88 -18.53 -6.53 -7.24
C GLN A 88 -17.19 -6.28 -7.94
N ARG A 89 -17.19 -6.41 -9.27
CA ARG A 89 -16.02 -6.13 -10.11
C ARG A 89 -15.77 -4.64 -10.16
N VAL A 90 -14.57 -4.24 -9.76
CA VAL A 90 -14.12 -2.84 -9.72
C VAL A 90 -13.13 -2.51 -10.85
N GLY A 91 -12.76 -3.53 -11.64
CA GLY A 91 -11.91 -3.41 -12.82
C GLY A 91 -10.42 -3.46 -12.51
N GLU A 92 -9.62 -2.97 -13.45
CA GLU A 92 -8.15 -3.07 -13.42
C GLU A 92 -7.46 -2.10 -12.46
N LYS A 93 -8.20 -1.16 -11.87
CA LYS A 93 -7.71 -0.20 -10.89
C LYS A 93 -8.51 -0.33 -9.62
N HIS A 94 -7.84 -0.71 -8.54
CA HIS A 94 -8.47 -0.92 -7.26
C HIS A 94 -7.75 -0.15 -6.16
N LYS A 95 -8.50 0.65 -5.40
CA LYS A 95 -7.98 1.35 -4.23
C LYS A 95 -8.45 0.61 -3.00
N HIS A 96 -7.49 0.17 -2.21
CA HIS A 96 -7.73 -0.43 -0.91
C HIS A 96 -7.65 0.65 0.17
N ARG A 97 -8.66 0.71 1.04
CA ARG A 97 -8.70 1.61 2.20
C ARG A 97 -8.97 0.82 3.46
N TRP A 98 -8.15 1.09 4.49
CA TRP A 98 -8.37 0.47 5.79
C TRP A 98 -9.65 0.98 6.47
N SER A 99 -10.37 0.04 7.07
CA SER A 99 -11.45 0.30 8.02
C SER A 99 -11.40 -0.71 9.17
N GLU A 100 -12.08 -0.44 10.27
CA GLU A 100 -12.16 -1.38 11.41
C GLU A 100 -12.85 -2.70 11.03
N GLU A 101 -13.92 -2.62 10.23
CA GLU A 101 -14.76 -3.76 9.85
C GLU A 101 -14.08 -4.67 8.81
N TYR A 102 -13.48 -4.07 7.77
CA TYR A 102 -12.97 -4.81 6.62
C TYR A 102 -11.45 -4.83 6.51
N ARG A 103 -10.74 -4.13 7.41
CA ARG A 103 -9.31 -3.86 7.28
C ARG A 103 -9.05 -3.25 5.91
N ASP A 104 -8.06 -3.73 5.19
CA ASP A 104 -7.60 -3.24 3.88
C ASP A 104 -8.41 -3.74 2.68
N LYS A 105 -9.61 -4.31 2.88
CA LYS A 105 -10.33 -4.96 1.78
C LYS A 105 -11.27 -4.05 0.99
N ILE A 106 -11.52 -2.81 1.44
CA ILE A 106 -12.46 -1.86 0.79
C ILE A 106 -11.80 -1.16 -0.38
#